data_AF-A0A946BNV8-F1
#
_entry.id   AF-A0A946BNV8-F1
#
_cell.length_a   1.000
_cell.length_b   1.000
_cell.length_c   1.000
_cell.angle_alpha   90.00
_cell.angle_beta   90.00
_cell.angle_gamma   90.00
#
_symmetry.space_group_name_H-M   'P 1'
#
loop_
_entity.id
_entity.type
_entity.pdbx_description
1 polymer ?
#
loop_
_entity_poly.entity_id
_entity_poly.type
_entity_poly.pdbx_seq_one_letter_code
_entity_poly.pdbx_strand_id
1 'polypeptide(L)'
;MNYDVVLTCAVTGAGDTAGKSPHVPVTPKEIADEAINSAKVGATAVHIHARDPETGLGSRDPKLFKEIVDRIRDSDTDVIINVTAGMGGDWVSIPDTPAMPGPGTDMIGPEERLIHVRECMPDICSLDCGTLNFSDTDMI
;
A
#
# COMPACT_ATOMS: atom_id res chain seq x y z
N MET A 1 24.01 21.96 -11.03
CA MET A 1 22.71 21.51 -10.52
C MET A 1 22.57 20.04 -10.84
N ASN A 2 21.99 19.23 -9.94
CA ASN A 2 21.62 17.85 -10.24
C ASN A 2 20.20 17.87 -10.84
N TYR A 3 20.03 17.20 -11.99
CA TYR A 3 18.75 17.07 -12.69
C TYR A 3 18.19 15.64 -12.66
N ASP A 4 18.86 14.73 -11.95
CA ASP A 4 18.40 13.36 -11.76
C ASP A 4 17.09 13.36 -10.98
N VAL A 5 16.06 12.75 -11.57
CA VAL A 5 14.72 12.68 -10.99
C VAL A 5 14.58 11.36 -10.24
N VAL A 6 14.15 11.43 -8.99
CA VAL A 6 13.69 10.25 -8.24
C VAL A 6 12.29 9.88 -8.74
N LEU A 7 12.17 8.71 -9.35
CA LEU A 7 10.90 8.18 -9.86
C LEU A 7 10.42 7.05 -8.94
N THR A 8 9.24 7.22 -8.35
CA THR A 8 8.58 6.16 -7.57
C THR A 8 7.45 5.54 -8.39
N CYS A 9 7.45 4.22 -8.55
CA CYS A 9 6.34 3.48 -9.14
C CYS A 9 5.42 2.91 -8.05
N ALA A 10 4.16 3.34 -8.00
CA ALA A 10 3.15 2.75 -7.11
C ALA A 10 2.46 1.57 -7.83
N VAL A 11 2.83 0.35 -7.46
CA VAL A 11 2.62 -0.82 -8.33
C VAL A 11 1.21 -1.41 -8.26
N THR A 12 0.42 -1.10 -7.22
CA THR A 12 -0.93 -1.68 -7.06
C THR A 12 -1.94 -0.79 -6.33
N GLY A 13 -1.55 -0.16 -5.21
CA GLY A 13 -2.45 0.59 -4.33
C GLY A 13 -3.43 -0.30 -3.54
N ALA A 14 -4.32 0.32 -2.74
CA ALA A 14 -5.34 -0.38 -1.94
C ALA A 14 -6.79 -0.10 -2.37
N GLY A 15 -7.01 0.78 -3.35
CA GLY A 15 -8.35 1.08 -3.86
C GLY A 15 -9.01 -0.14 -4.52
N ASP A 16 -10.34 -0.08 -4.64
CA ASP A 16 -11.14 -1.10 -5.33
C ASP A 16 -10.95 -1.00 -6.86
N THR A 17 -9.79 -1.51 -7.30
CA THR A 17 -9.32 -1.43 -8.69
C THR A 17 -8.95 -2.77 -9.29
N ALA A 18 -8.78 -3.83 -8.49
CA ALA A 18 -8.40 -5.16 -8.97
C ALA A 18 -9.39 -5.71 -10.01
N GLY A 19 -10.70 -5.49 -9.81
CA GLY A 19 -11.73 -5.88 -10.79
C GLY A 19 -11.84 -4.96 -12.01
N LYS A 20 -11.14 -3.81 -12.04
CA LYS A 20 -11.23 -2.81 -13.11
C LYS A 20 -10.21 -3.03 -14.23
N SER A 21 -9.14 -3.77 -13.99
CA SER A 21 -8.13 -4.11 -14.99
C SER A 21 -7.44 -5.43 -14.64
N PRO A 22 -7.22 -6.33 -15.63
CA PRO A 22 -6.49 -7.59 -15.41
C PRO A 22 -5.00 -7.38 -15.13
N HIS A 23 -4.50 -6.14 -15.24
CA HIS A 23 -3.09 -5.79 -15.03
C HIS A 23 -2.80 -5.28 -13.61
N VAL A 24 -3.81 -5.17 -12.74
CA VAL A 24 -3.57 -4.80 -11.33
C VAL A 24 -3.02 -6.03 -10.61
N PRO A 25 -1.77 -6.00 -10.10
CA PRO A 25 -1.20 -7.15 -9.41
C PRO A 25 -1.86 -7.30 -8.04
N VAL A 26 -2.24 -8.54 -7.69
CA VAL A 26 -3.01 -8.85 -6.48
C VAL A 26 -2.20 -9.70 -5.51
N THR A 27 -1.60 -10.79 -5.99
CA THR A 27 -0.86 -11.69 -5.12
C THR A 27 0.49 -11.08 -4.71
N PRO A 28 1.07 -11.47 -3.56
CA PRO A 28 2.42 -11.05 -3.17
C PRO A 28 3.48 -11.24 -4.27
N LYS A 29 3.38 -12.35 -5.01
CA LYS A 29 4.27 -12.63 -6.13
C LYS A 29 4.09 -11.63 -7.27
N GLU A 30 2.86 -11.39 -7.71
CA GLU A 30 2.60 -10.43 -8.79
C GLU A 30 3.05 -9.01 -8.42
N ILE A 31 2.79 -8.59 -7.17
CA ILE A 31 3.19 -7.27 -6.68
C ILE A 31 4.71 -7.15 -6.64
N ALA A 32 5.42 -8.17 -6.16
CA ALA A 32 6.87 -8.20 -6.17
C ALA A 32 7.45 -8.22 -7.60
N ASP A 33 6.91 -9.04 -8.49
CA ASP A 33 7.32 -9.10 -9.90
C ASP A 33 7.17 -7.72 -10.56
N GLU A 34 6.07 -7.02 -10.32
CA GLU A 34 5.82 -5.69 -10.91
C GLU A 34 6.74 -4.61 -10.33
N ALA A 35 7.05 -4.69 -9.02
CA ALA A 35 8.06 -3.83 -8.40
C ALA A 35 9.45 -4.04 -9.03
N ILE A 36 9.85 -5.30 -9.22
CA ILE A 36 11.13 -5.67 -9.85
C ILE A 36 11.17 -5.19 -11.31
N ASN A 37 10.09 -5.40 -12.07
CA ASN A 37 9.99 -4.96 -13.46
C ASN A 37 10.07 -3.43 -13.56
N SER A 38 9.36 -2.71 -12.68
CA SER A 38 9.40 -1.25 -12.59
C SER A 38 10.83 -0.73 -12.37
N ALA A 39 11.57 -1.35 -11.45
CA ALA A 39 12.97 -1.01 -11.19
C ALA A 39 13.87 -1.26 -12.43
N LYS A 40 13.71 -2.42 -13.08
CA LYS A 40 14.48 -2.79 -14.28
C LYS A 40 14.28 -1.83 -15.46
N VAL A 41 13.14 -1.13 -15.52
CA VAL A 41 12.85 -0.14 -16.56
C VAL A 41 13.08 1.31 -16.12
N GLY A 42 13.59 1.54 -14.90
CA GLY A 42 14.12 2.82 -14.46
C GLY A 42 13.46 3.47 -13.23
N ALA A 43 12.58 2.78 -12.51
CA ALA A 43 12.08 3.30 -11.23
C ALA A 43 13.20 3.32 -10.18
N THR A 44 13.36 4.45 -9.49
CA THR A 44 14.30 4.61 -8.37
C THR A 44 13.78 3.94 -7.10
N ALA A 45 12.46 4.01 -6.91
CA ALA A 45 11.75 3.45 -5.77
C ALA A 45 10.45 2.79 -6.21
N VAL A 46 9.95 1.87 -5.40
CA VAL A 46 8.64 1.23 -5.56
C VAL A 46 7.80 1.48 -4.32
N HIS A 47 6.55 1.88 -4.52
CA HIS A 47 5.57 2.04 -3.45
C HIS A 47 4.62 0.85 -3.45
N ILE A 48 4.61 0.09 -2.34
CA ILE A 48 3.89 -1.17 -2.23
C ILE A 48 2.74 -1.10 -1.23
N HIS A 49 1.64 -1.74 -1.62
CA HIS A 49 0.53 -2.13 -0.76
C HIS A 49 0.40 -3.66 -0.86
N ALA A 50 -0.20 -4.29 0.15
CA ALA A 50 -0.67 -5.66 0.03
C ALA A 50 -2.16 -5.69 -0.33
N ARG A 51 -2.57 -6.76 -1.00
CA ARG A 51 -3.97 -7.10 -1.28
C ARG A 51 -4.25 -8.51 -0.80
N ASP A 52 -5.48 -8.75 -0.41
CA ASP A 52 -5.99 -10.09 -0.13
C ASP A 52 -5.94 -10.92 -1.44
N PRO A 53 -5.22 -12.05 -1.47
CA PRO A 53 -5.03 -12.83 -2.70
C PRO A 53 -6.31 -13.47 -3.27
N GLU A 54 -7.35 -13.63 -2.45
CA GLU A 54 -8.60 -14.27 -2.86
C GLU A 54 -9.61 -13.25 -3.39
N THR A 55 -9.65 -12.06 -2.78
CA THR A 55 -10.66 -11.03 -3.07
C THR A 55 -10.14 -9.84 -3.86
N GLY A 56 -8.83 -9.59 -3.86
CA GLY A 56 -8.20 -8.41 -4.49
C GLY A 56 -8.36 -7.11 -3.70
N LEU A 57 -9.05 -7.13 -2.56
CA LEU A 57 -9.21 -5.95 -1.68
C LEU A 57 -7.89 -5.59 -0.99
N GLY A 58 -7.72 -4.33 -0.61
CA GLY A 58 -6.56 -3.89 0.16
C GLY A 58 -6.44 -4.68 1.47
N SER A 59 -5.21 -5.07 1.84
CA SER A 59 -4.94 -5.81 3.07
C SER A 59 -3.80 -5.18 3.85
N ARG A 60 -3.92 -5.19 5.19
CA ARG A 60 -2.87 -4.80 6.13
C ARG A 60 -2.22 -5.99 6.85
N ASP A 61 -2.37 -7.22 6.34
CA ASP A 61 -1.72 -8.40 6.91
C ASP A 61 -0.19 -8.31 6.79
N PRO A 62 0.56 -8.24 7.91
CA PRO A 62 2.01 -8.14 7.89
C PRO A 62 2.70 -9.26 7.12
N LYS A 63 2.11 -10.47 7.07
CA LYS A 63 2.69 -11.60 6.35
C LYS A 63 2.73 -11.38 4.85
N LEU A 64 1.70 -10.75 4.29
CA LEU A 64 1.64 -10.44 2.86
C LEU A 64 2.69 -9.39 2.49
N PHE A 65 2.85 -8.35 3.32
CA PHE A 65 3.93 -7.37 3.14
C PHE A 65 5.30 -8.03 3.23
N LYS A 66 5.52 -8.88 4.24
CA LYS A 66 6.80 -9.59 4.43
C LYS A 66 7.14 -10.44 3.22
N GLU A 67 6.18 -11.17 2.68
CA GLU A 67 6.37 -11.97 1.47
C GLU A 67 6.74 -11.11 0.25
N ILE A 68 6.04 -9.98 0.03
CA ILE A 68 6.37 -9.05 -1.08
C ILE A 68 7.81 -8.55 -0.94
N VAL A 69 8.17 -8.04 0.24
CA VAL A 69 9.50 -7.45 0.49
C VAL A 69 10.61 -8.49 0.36
N ASP A 70 10.42 -9.69 0.88
CA ASP A 70 11.39 -10.78 0.76
C ASP A 70 11.62 -11.15 -0.70
N ARG A 71 10.55 -11.31 -1.50
CA ARG A 71 10.64 -11.60 -2.93
C ARG A 71 11.40 -10.52 -3.71
N ILE A 72 11.19 -9.24 -3.39
CA ILE A 72 11.94 -8.13 -4.02
C ILE A 72 13.42 -8.24 -3.66
N ARG A 73 13.75 -8.45 -2.37
CA ARG A 73 15.14 -8.56 -1.90
C ARG A 73 15.87 -9.78 -2.46
N ASP A 74 15.16 -10.86 -2.73
CA ASP A 74 15.71 -12.09 -3.33
C ASP A 74 15.95 -11.98 -4.86
N SER A 75 15.56 -10.87 -5.50
CA SER A 75 15.51 -10.75 -6.98
C SER A 75 16.79 -10.21 -7.66
N ASP A 76 17.86 -10.01 -6.91
CA ASP A 76 19.10 -9.31 -7.34
C ASP A 76 18.87 -7.89 -7.90
N THR A 77 17.67 -7.34 -7.77
CA THR A 77 17.31 -6.01 -8.31
C THR A 77 17.37 -4.96 -7.20
N ASP A 78 18.27 -3.99 -7.35
CA ASP A 78 18.41 -2.88 -6.41
C ASP A 78 17.32 -1.84 -6.65
N VAL A 79 16.46 -1.62 -5.65
CA VAL A 79 15.36 -0.64 -5.69
C VAL A 79 15.01 -0.22 -4.26
N ILE A 80 14.74 1.07 -4.07
CA ILE A 80 14.26 1.58 -2.78
C ILE A 80 12.84 1.06 -2.54
N ILE A 81 12.63 0.36 -1.43
CA ILE A 81 11.33 -0.19 -1.05
C ILE A 81 10.61 0.81 -0.15
N ASN A 82 9.49 1.36 -0.64
CA ASN A 82 8.56 2.19 0.11
C ASN A 82 7.30 1.39 0.44
N VAL A 83 7.06 1.08 1.71
CA VAL A 83 5.82 0.42 2.13
C VAL A 83 4.80 1.44 2.61
N THR A 84 3.54 1.26 2.24
CA THR A 84 2.47 2.10 2.80
C THR A 84 2.39 1.99 4.31
N ALA A 85 2.16 3.07 5.04
CA ALA A 85 1.65 3.03 6.42
C ALA A 85 0.30 3.79 6.56
N GLY A 86 -0.40 3.98 5.44
CA GLY A 86 -1.68 4.71 5.39
C GLY A 86 -2.87 3.91 5.94
N MET A 87 -2.88 2.59 5.76
CA MET A 87 -3.99 1.72 6.22
C MET A 87 -4.15 1.74 7.76
N GLY A 88 -5.35 1.40 8.23
CA GLY A 88 -5.71 1.49 9.65
C GLY A 88 -6.04 2.91 10.13
N GLY A 89 -6.30 3.84 9.22
CA GLY A 89 -6.68 5.23 9.49
C GLY A 89 -8.03 5.66 8.91
N ASP A 90 -8.81 4.74 8.36
CA ASP A 90 -10.03 5.05 7.62
C ASP A 90 -11.25 5.14 8.57
N TRP A 91 -11.98 6.26 8.50
CA TRP A 91 -13.21 6.48 9.25
C TRP A 91 -14.41 6.59 8.32
N VAL A 92 -15.37 5.67 8.44
CA VAL A 92 -16.64 5.76 7.71
C VAL A 92 -17.66 6.41 8.63
N SER A 93 -18.06 7.64 8.32
CA SER A 93 -19.12 8.36 9.02
C SER A 93 -20.51 7.96 8.48
N ILE A 94 -21.51 7.85 9.35
CA ILE A 94 -22.92 7.70 8.95
C ILE A 94 -23.77 8.86 9.50
N PRO A 95 -24.77 9.38 8.74
CA PRO A 95 -25.49 10.60 9.12
C PRO A 95 -26.15 10.57 10.50
N ASP A 96 -26.68 9.40 10.90
CA ASP A 96 -27.39 9.26 12.17
C ASP A 96 -26.46 9.25 13.38
N THR A 97 -25.21 8.80 13.21
CA THR A 97 -24.21 8.69 14.29
C THR A 97 -22.80 9.01 13.78
N PRO A 98 -22.52 10.26 13.38
CA PRO A 98 -21.27 10.62 12.69
C PRO A 98 -20.02 10.49 13.57
N ALA A 99 -20.20 10.46 14.89
CA ALA A 99 -19.13 10.26 15.87
C ALA A 99 -18.89 8.77 16.21
N MET A 100 -19.64 7.84 15.62
CA MET A 100 -19.48 6.40 15.79
C MET A 100 -18.93 5.76 14.51
N PRO A 101 -18.13 4.69 14.60
CA PRO A 101 -17.57 4.04 13.43
C PRO A 101 -18.68 3.36 12.62
N GLY A 102 -18.88 3.80 11.39
CA GLY A 102 -19.77 3.18 10.43
C GLY A 102 -19.19 1.86 9.89
N PRO A 103 -20.03 1.04 9.23
CA PRO A 103 -19.56 -0.18 8.54
C PRO A 103 -18.44 0.14 7.54
N GLY A 104 -17.34 -0.62 7.59
CA GLY A 104 -16.17 -0.41 6.75
C GLY A 104 -15.08 0.48 7.36
N THR A 105 -15.29 1.04 8.56
CA THR A 105 -14.22 1.73 9.32
C THR A 105 -13.06 0.76 9.61
N ASP A 106 -11.84 1.13 9.21
CA ASP A 106 -10.58 0.49 9.60
C ASP A 106 -9.73 1.53 10.32
N MET A 107 -9.96 1.67 11.63
CA MET A 107 -9.21 2.60 12.48
C MET A 107 -8.61 1.85 13.66
N ILE A 108 -7.29 1.70 13.63
CA ILE A 108 -6.51 0.98 14.63
C ILE A 108 -5.45 1.86 15.28
N GLY A 109 -4.87 1.36 16.38
CA GLY A 109 -3.84 2.07 17.12
C GLY A 109 -2.54 2.26 16.31
N PRO A 110 -1.76 3.30 16.64
CA PRO A 110 -0.54 3.65 15.89
C PRO A 110 0.51 2.53 15.88
N GLU A 111 0.63 1.75 16.96
CA GLU A 111 1.58 0.62 17.01
C GLU A 111 1.18 -0.51 16.06
N GLU A 112 -0.13 -0.84 16.01
CA GLU A 112 -0.65 -1.88 15.13
C GLU A 112 -0.49 -1.49 13.65
N ARG A 113 -0.64 -0.21 13.32
CA ARG A 113 -0.43 0.33 11.96
C ARG A 113 0.99 0.17 11.44
N LEU A 114 1.96 -0.10 12.32
CA LEU A 114 3.39 -0.13 11.99
C LEU A 114 4.01 -1.52 12.14
N ILE A 115 3.22 -2.57 12.41
CA ILE A 115 3.74 -3.94 12.57
C ILE A 115 4.51 -4.38 11.33
N HIS A 116 3.93 -4.22 10.13
CA HIS A 116 4.58 -4.61 8.88
C HIS A 116 5.82 -3.76 8.58
N VAL A 117 5.84 -2.48 8.95
CA VAL A 117 7.04 -1.64 8.84
C VAL A 117 8.17 -2.19 9.71
N ARG A 118 7.86 -2.55 10.97
CA ARG A 118 8.83 -3.15 11.90
C ARG A 118 9.34 -4.51 11.43
N GLU A 119 8.47 -5.34 10.86
CA GLU A 119 8.84 -6.68 10.38
C GLU A 119 9.63 -6.64 9.07
N CYS A 120 9.27 -5.73 8.16
CA CYS A 120 9.91 -5.63 6.85
C CYS A 120 11.20 -4.81 6.87
N MET A 121 11.33 -3.86 7.80
CA MET A 121 12.44 -2.89 7.84
C MET A 121 12.72 -2.30 6.44
N PRO A 122 11.74 -1.64 5.80
CA PRO A 122 11.90 -1.09 4.47
C PRO A 122 12.85 0.12 4.47
N ASP A 123 13.28 0.55 3.29
CA ASP A 123 14.13 1.75 3.19
C ASP A 123 13.37 3.01 3.60
N ILE A 124 12.11 3.11 3.20
CA ILE A 124 11.18 4.18 3.59
C ILE A 124 9.75 3.62 3.78
N CYS A 125 8.89 4.42 4.41
CA CYS A 125 7.45 4.15 4.46
C CYS A 125 6.67 5.46 4.28
N SER A 126 5.45 5.38 3.75
CA SER A 126 4.58 6.55 3.59
C SER A 126 3.89 6.91 4.90
N LEU A 127 3.69 8.20 5.15
CA LEU A 127 2.91 8.70 6.29
C LEU A 127 1.96 9.79 5.79
N ASP A 128 0.66 9.57 6.00
CA ASP A 128 -0.36 10.57 5.69
C ASP A 128 -0.45 11.57 6.85
N CYS A 129 0.03 12.80 6.62
CA CYS A 129 0.24 13.82 7.65
C CYS A 129 -1.00 14.69 7.92
N GLY A 130 -2.17 14.09 8.08
CA GLY A 130 -3.38 14.82 8.44
C GLY A 130 -4.66 14.03 8.21
N THR A 131 -5.74 14.52 8.80
CA THR A 131 -7.09 14.05 8.50
C THR A 131 -7.58 14.73 7.23
N LEU A 132 -8.17 13.97 6.32
CA LEU A 132 -8.83 14.51 5.13
C LEU A 132 -10.14 13.77 4.89
N ASN A 133 -11.06 14.45 4.24
CA ASN A 133 -12.21 13.82 3.64
C ASN A 133 -11.77 13.16 2.33
N PHE A 134 -11.83 11.83 2.26
CA PHE A 134 -11.41 11.05 1.09
C PHE A 134 -12.44 9.95 0.81
N SER A 135 -13.01 9.95 -0.38
CA SER A 135 -14.03 8.99 -0.80
C SER A 135 -14.16 9.00 -2.32
N ASP A 136 -14.49 7.85 -2.90
CA ASP A 136 -14.86 7.71 -4.31
C ASP A 136 -16.37 7.96 -4.53
N THR A 137 -17.09 8.42 -3.50
CA THR A 137 -18.53 8.68 -3.53
C THR A 137 -18.84 10.11 -3.11
N ASP A 138 -20.01 10.63 -3.52
CA ASP A 138 -20.49 11.97 -3.18
C ASP A 138 -20.88 12.12 -1.68
N MET A 139 -20.71 11.07 -0.87
CA MET A 139 -21.06 11.04 0.56
C MET A 139 -19.92 11.59 1.43
N ILE A 140 -19.45 12.79 1.11
CA ILE A 140 -18.42 13.53 1.85
C ILE A 140 -19.05 14.62 2.71
#